data_AF-A0AB39XLX9-F1
#
_entry.id   AF-A0AB39XLX9-F1
#
_cell.length_a   1.000
_cell.length_b   1.000
_cell.length_c   1.000
_cell.angle_alpha   90.00
_cell.angle_beta   90.00
_cell.angle_gamma   90.00
#
_symmetry.space_group_name_H-M   'P 1'
#
loop_
_entity.id
_entity.type
_entity.pdbx_description
1 polymer ?
#
loop_
_entity_poly.entity_id
_entity_poly.type
_entity_poly.pdbx_seq_one_letter_code
_entity_poly.pdbx_strand_id
1 'polypeptide(L)' 'MEPPFEFAHLDPACDPPERYQAAAELLADVWGRVRAFRADCNDDPFLTALTGHLEAQLVAAGLVLSVQLDLVW' A
#
# COMPACT_ATOMS: atom_id res chain seq x y z
N MET A 1 -9.99 -6.36 -21.21
CA MET A 1 -9.00 -6.56 -20.13
C MET A 1 -9.80 -6.88 -18.89
N GLU A 2 -9.55 -8.03 -18.28
CA GLU A 2 -10.05 -8.30 -16.93
C GLU A 2 -9.29 -7.43 -15.92
N PRO A 3 -9.95 -6.91 -14.89
CA PRO A 3 -9.27 -6.20 -13.80
C PRO A 3 -8.32 -7.18 -13.08
N PRO A 4 -7.13 -6.73 -12.64
CA PRO A 4 -6.16 -7.59 -11.95
C PRO A 4 -6.66 -8.12 -10.59
N PHE A 5 -7.72 -7.52 -10.05
CA PHE A 5 -8.40 -7.92 -8.83
C PHE A 5 -9.90 -7.97 -9.08
N GLU A 6 -10.55 -9.05 -8.64
CA GLU A 6 -12.01 -9.09 -8.52
C GLU A 6 -12.40 -8.44 -7.19
N PHE A 7 -13.60 -7.85 -7.10
CA PHE A 7 -14.15 -7.47 -5.80
C PHE A 7 -14.41 -8.77 -5.02
N ALA A 8 -13.53 -9.07 -4.07
CA ALA A 8 -13.63 -10.26 -3.24
C ALA A 8 -14.08 -9.81 -1.86
N HIS A 9 -15.31 -10.13 -1.49
CA HIS A 9 -15.74 -10.02 -0.10
C HIS A 9 -14.93 -11.04 0.70
N LEU A 10 -13.96 -10.57 1.48
CA LEU A 10 -13.22 -11.43 2.37
C LEU A 10 -14.06 -11.65 3.62
N ASP A 11 -14.45 -12.90 3.87
CA ASP A 11 -14.86 -13.29 5.21
C ASP A 11 -13.65 -13.07 6.13
N PRO A 12 -13.73 -12.22 7.17
CA PRO A 12 -12.62 -11.98 8.09
C PRO A 12 -12.18 -13.24 8.86
N ALA A 13 -12.95 -14.33 8.81
CA ALA A 13 -12.57 -15.64 9.33
C ALA A 13 -11.73 -16.49 8.34
N CYS A 14 -11.59 -16.08 7.09
CA CYS A 14 -10.80 -16.74 6.06
C CYS A 14 -9.52 -15.95 5.74
N ASP A 15 -8.45 -16.68 5.44
CA ASP A 15 -7.23 -16.05 4.95
C ASP A 15 -7.50 -15.33 3.61
N PRO A 16 -7.00 -14.09 3.43
CA PRO A 16 -7.12 -13.38 2.16
C PRO A 16 -6.46 -14.21 1.05
N PRO A 17 -7.01 -14.23 -0.18
CA PRO A 17 -6.37 -14.90 -1.31
C PRO A 17 -4.94 -14.40 -1.49
N GLU A 18 -4.04 -15.32 -1.86
CA GLU A 18 -2.58 -15.11 -1.94
C GLU A 18 -2.19 -13.81 -2.66
N ARG A 19 -2.92 -13.44 -3.72
CA ARG A 19 -2.70 -12.20 -4.48
C ARG A 19 -2.83 -10.92 -3.64
N TYR A 20 -3.75 -10.90 -2.68
CA TYR A 20 -3.97 -9.72 -1.82
C TYR A 20 -2.96 -9.69 -0.68
N GLN A 21 -2.59 -10.86 -0.14
CA GLN A 21 -1.52 -10.94 0.84
C GLN A 21 -0.20 -10.47 0.24
N ALA A 22 0.16 -10.95 -0.96
CA ALA A 22 1.34 -10.50 -1.69
C ALA A 22 1.32 -8.99 -1.98
N ALA A 23 0.15 -8.43 -2.31
CA ALA A 23 0.00 -6.99 -2.50
C ALA A 23 0.21 -6.20 -1.20
N ALA A 24 -0.33 -6.68 -0.07
CA ALA A 24 -0.16 -6.06 1.23
C ALA A 24 1.31 -6.12 1.70
N GLU A 25 1.98 -7.25 1.52
CA GLU A 25 3.40 -7.44 1.84
C GLU A 25 4.29 -6.52 0.99
N LEU A 26 4.00 -6.40 -0.31
CA LEU A 26 4.71 -5.48 -1.20
C LEU A 26 4.52 -4.02 -0.76
N LEU A 27 3.30 -3.61 -0.43
CA LEU A 27 3.02 -2.26 0.07
C LEU A 27 3.79 -1.97 1.37
N ALA A 28 3.85 -2.93 2.29
CA ALA A 28 4.58 -2.80 3.55
C ALA A 28 6.11 -2.68 3.33
N ASP A 29 6.69 -3.49 2.43
CA ASP A 29 8.11 -3.41 2.08
C ASP A 29 8.46 -2.07 1.43
N VAL A 30 7.67 -1.62 0.45
CA VAL A 30 7.89 -0.34 -0.22
C VAL A 30 7.73 0.83 0.76
N TRP A 31 6.74 0.79 1.65
CA TRP A 31 6.59 1.78 2.72
C TRP A 31 7.83 1.85 3.61
N GLY A 32 8.34 0.70 4.07
CA GLY A 32 9.55 0.63 4.89
C GLY A 32 10.76 1.26 4.19
N ARG A 33 10.95 0.97 2.90
CA ARG A 33 12.04 1.54 2.09
C ARG A 33 11.93 3.04 1.90
N VAL A 34 10.72 3.55 1.62
CA VAL A 34 10.49 5.01 1.48
C VAL A 34 10.77 5.72 2.81
N ARG A 35 10.33 5.14 3.93
CA ARG A 35 10.59 5.69 5.28
C ARG A 35 12.07 5.71 5.63
N ALA A 36 12.80 4.65 5.32
CA ALA A 36 14.24 4.59 5.52
C ALA A 36 14.96 5.65 4.68
N PHE A 37 14.66 5.71 3.37
CA PHE A 37 15.25 6.70 2.47
C PHE A 37 14.95 8.15 2.89
N ARG A 38 13.73 8.42 3.39
CA ARG A 38 13.37 9.74 3.92
C ARG A 38 14.23 10.13 5.12
N ALA A 39 14.52 9.19 6.03
CA ALA A 39 15.37 9.46 7.18
C ALA A 39 16.79 9.89 6.76
N ASP A 40 17.31 9.30 5.67
CA ASP A 40 18.62 9.63 5.11
C ASP A 40 18.65 10.97 4.35
N CYS A 41 17.49 11.47 3.91
CA CYS A 41 17.36 12.63 3.02
C CYS A 41 16.68 13.85 3.68
N ASN A 42 16.57 13.88 5.01
CA ASN A 42 15.82 14.89 5.77
C ASN A 42 16.31 16.35 5.58
N ASP A 43 17.54 16.53 5.08
CA ASP A 43 18.14 17.85 4.85
C ASP A 43 17.86 18.41 3.44
N ASP A 44 17.33 17.60 2.53
CA ASP A 44 16.95 18.03 1.18
C ASP A 44 15.44 18.28 1.09
N PRO A 45 14.99 19.53 0.89
CA PRO A 45 13.56 19.86 0.82
C PRO A 45 12.82 19.20 -0.35
N PHE A 46 13.50 19.00 -1.48
CA PHE A 46 12.90 18.36 -2.64
C PHE A 46 12.73 16.86 -2.41
N LEU A 47 13.74 16.17 -1.88
CA LEU A 47 13.63 14.75 -1.56
C LEU A 47 12.62 14.50 -0.43
N THR A 48 12.53 15.42 0.54
CA THR A 48 11.50 15.37 1.58
C THR A 48 10.09 15.49 0.99
N ALA A 49 9.88 16.42 0.05
CA ALA A 49 8.58 16.57 -0.63
C ALA A 49 8.24 15.35 -1.50
N LEU A 50 9.23 14.82 -2.24
CA LEU A 50 9.07 13.65 -3.09
C LEU A 50 8.71 12.40 -2.27
N THR A 51 9.45 12.14 -1.19
CA THR A 51 9.18 11.00 -0.29
C THR A 51 7.82 11.13 0.40
N GLY A 52 7.43 12.35 0.82
CA GLY A 52 6.09 12.60 1.32
C GLY A 52 4.99 12.33 0.29
N HIS A 53 5.22 12.66 -0.98
CA HIS A 53 4.27 12.32 -2.05
C HIS A 53 4.18 10.80 -2.26
N LEU A 54 5.30 10.09 -2.25
CA LEU A 54 5.33 8.62 -2.37
C LEU A 54 4.62 7.94 -1.20
N GLU A 55 4.83 8.40 0.03
CA GLU A 55 4.08 7.92 1.21
C GLU A 55 2.56 8.10 0.99
N ALA A 56 2.11 9.26 0.52
CA ALA A 56 0.70 9.51 0.26
C ALA A 56 0.11 8.57 -0.82
N GLN A 57 0.87 8.29 -1.89
CA GLN A 57 0.46 7.33 -2.92
C GLN A 57 0.34 5.90 -2.38
N LEU A 58 1.25 5.48 -1.50
CA LEU A 58 1.19 4.16 -0.86
C LEU A 58 -0.02 4.02 0.06
N VAL A 59 -0.35 5.08 0.82
CA VAL A 59 -1.58 5.11 1.63
C VAL A 59 -2.81 5.00 0.73
N ALA A 60 -2.87 5.75 -0.37
CA ALA A 60 -3.97 5.65 -1.31
C ALA A 60 -4.09 4.25 -1.92
N ALA A 61 -2.97 3.62 -2.30
CA ALA A 61 -2.96 2.24 -2.81
C ALA A 61 -3.46 1.24 -1.76
N GLY A 62 -3.01 1.38 -0.50
CA GLY A 62 -3.49 0.57 0.62
C GLY A 62 -4.99 0.75 0.90
N LEU A 63 -5.51 1.98 0.79
CA LEU A 63 -6.94 2.27 0.91
C LEU A 63 -7.74 1.61 -0.21
N VAL A 64 -7.29 1.74 -1.46
CA VAL A 64 -7.94 1.09 -2.61
C VAL A 64 -7.96 -0.43 -2.43
N LEU A 65 -6.85 -1.02 -1.99
CA LEU A 65 -6.78 -2.45 -1.69
C LEU A 65 -7.76 -2.82 -0.58
N SER A 66 -7.82 -2.04 0.51
CA SER A 66 -8.72 -2.30 1.64
C SER A 66 -10.20 -2.21 1.24
N VAL A 67 -10.55 -1.29 0.34
CA VAL A 67 -11.90 -1.18 -0.26
C VAL A 67 -12.20 -2.38 -1.16
N GLN A 68 -11.25 -2.81 -2.00
CA GLN A 68 -11.44 -3.99 -2.86
C GLN A 68 -11.62 -5.29 -2.06
N LEU A 69 -11.08 -5.32 -0.85
CA LEU A 69 -11.20 -6.41 0.11
C LEU A 69 -12.39 -6.27 1.05
N ASP A 70 -13.14 -5.17 0.95
CA ASP A 70 -14.29 -4.88 1.80
C ASP A 70 -13.94 -4.86 3.31
N LEU A 71 -12.72 -4.42 3.64
CA LEU A 71 -12.21 -4.35 5.02
C LEU A 71 -12.60 -3.06 5.74
N VAL A 72 -13.02 -2.04 4.99
CA VAL A 72 -13.41 -0.72 5.52
C VAL A 72 -14.92 -0.59 5.40
N TRP A 73 -15.62 -0.97 6.48
CA TRP A 73 -17.05 -0.76 6.68
C TRP A 73 -17.31 0.50 7.51
#